data_AF-A0A3L7SV27-F1
#
_entry.id   AF-A0A3L7SV27-F1
#
_cell.length_a   1.000
_cell.length_b   1.000
_cell.length_c   1.000
_cell.angle_alpha   90.00
_cell.angle_beta   90.00
_cell.angle_gamma   90.00
#
_symmetry.space_group_name_H-M   'P 1'
#
loop_
_entity.id
_entity.type
_entity.pdbx_description
1 polymer ?
#
loop_
_entity_poly.entity_id
_entity_poly.type
_entity_poly.pdbx_seq_one_letter_code
_entity_poly.pdbx_strand_id
1 'polypeptide(L)'
;MVVDSNEAGKFRLPKGIRPGPQSTVIPKEGYRHGVFKDGGRKVPMLAASVSAERLFEVFADLLGVFEDSVDVYLQRHAGGDKAREMLREGVELPVLLSNLYGAEELLVDDGATGLVVCASQGKQMTEVHFDDHKALIVYAYNLTPFMEVLDQHLIPRDPNHRLVLEEQHIHLEMPDGESAFDQFSNELSMLPVPEKVRG
;
A
#
# COMPACT_ATOMS: atom_id res chain seq x y z
N MET A 1 3.83 36.73 -17.87
CA MET A 1 3.79 35.26 -18.04
C MET A 1 3.05 34.74 -16.81
N VAL A 2 1.74 34.52 -16.95
CA VAL A 2 0.91 34.03 -15.85
C VAL A 2 1.14 32.53 -15.79
N VAL A 3 1.75 32.06 -14.71
CA VAL A 3 1.88 30.63 -14.44
C VAL A 3 0.50 30.18 -13.98
N ASP A 4 -0.14 29.35 -14.79
CA ASP A 4 -1.49 28.84 -14.55
C ASP A 4 -1.46 27.92 -13.31
N SER A 5 -1.97 28.39 -12.18
CA SER A 5 -1.93 27.72 -10.88
C SER A 5 -3.00 26.62 -10.73
N ASN A 6 -3.37 25.94 -11.83
CA ASN A 6 -4.51 25.04 -11.89
C ASN A 6 -4.17 23.58 -12.25
N GLU A 7 -2.88 23.23 -12.28
CA GLU A 7 -2.40 21.84 -12.39
C GLU A 7 -1.97 21.24 -11.04
N ALA A 8 -1.61 22.07 -10.06
CA ALA A 8 -1.40 21.61 -8.69
C ALA A 8 -2.77 21.43 -8.00
N GLY A 9 -3.20 20.19 -7.77
CA GLY A 9 -4.42 19.90 -6.99
C GLY A 9 -5.46 19.00 -7.66
N LYS A 10 -5.17 18.39 -8.82
CA LYS A 10 -6.01 17.31 -9.37
C LYS A 10 -5.41 15.95 -8.96
N PHE A 11 -6.25 15.09 -8.40
CA PHE A 11 -5.86 13.71 -8.08
C PHE A 11 -5.26 13.02 -9.31
N ARG A 12 -4.06 12.47 -9.17
CA ARG A 12 -3.41 11.65 -10.18
C ARG A 12 -3.47 10.19 -9.77
N LEU A 13 -4.11 9.37 -10.58
CA LEU A 13 -4.15 7.94 -10.33
C LEU A 13 -2.77 7.33 -10.61
N PRO A 14 -2.24 6.44 -9.74
CA PRO A 14 -1.02 5.69 -9.99
C PRO A 14 -1.10 4.89 -11.29
N LYS A 15 0.03 4.73 -12.00
CA LYS A 15 0.02 4.08 -13.33
C LYS A 15 -0.41 2.61 -13.27
N GLY A 16 -0.16 1.95 -12.15
CA GLY A 16 -0.42 0.52 -11.97
C GLY A 16 -1.90 0.12 -11.96
N ILE A 17 -2.82 1.09 -11.90
CA ILE A 17 -4.25 0.80 -11.86
C ILE A 17 -5.04 1.75 -12.76
N ARG A 18 -6.11 1.23 -13.36
CA ARG A 18 -7.14 2.04 -14.03
C ARG A 18 -8.55 1.56 -13.68
N PRO A 19 -9.53 2.48 -13.54
CA PRO A 19 -10.93 2.09 -13.49
C PRO A 19 -11.31 1.32 -14.75
N GLY A 20 -12.13 0.29 -14.58
CA GLY A 20 -12.65 -0.51 -15.68
C GLY A 20 -13.68 0.27 -16.50
N PRO A 21 -14.04 -0.20 -17.71
CA PRO A 21 -14.95 0.51 -18.60
C PRO A 21 -16.33 0.80 -18.03
N GLN A 22 -16.78 0.01 -17.05
CA GLN A 22 -18.08 0.15 -16.39
C GLN A 22 -17.98 0.77 -14.98
N SER A 23 -16.77 1.13 -14.53
CA SER A 23 -16.61 1.73 -13.22
C SER A 23 -17.22 3.14 -13.18
N THR A 24 -17.94 3.40 -12.10
CA THR A 24 -18.53 4.68 -11.72
C THR A 24 -17.74 5.40 -10.63
N VAL A 25 -16.66 4.78 -10.12
CA VAL A 25 -15.75 5.45 -9.17
C VAL A 25 -15.10 6.64 -9.88
N ILE A 26 -15.17 7.80 -9.23
CA ILE A 26 -14.39 8.97 -9.61
C ILE A 26 -13.16 8.98 -8.71
N PRO A 27 -11.96 8.72 -9.25
CA PRO A 27 -10.75 8.70 -8.44
C PRO A 27 -10.49 10.08 -7.83
N LYS A 28 -10.26 10.11 -6.53
CA LYS A 28 -9.98 11.31 -5.73
C LYS A 28 -9.15 10.92 -4.51
N GLU A 29 -8.52 11.87 -3.84
CA GLU A 29 -7.91 11.61 -2.53
C GLU A 29 -8.98 11.47 -1.45
N GLY A 30 -8.65 10.69 -0.43
CA GLY A 30 -9.40 10.62 0.81
C GLY A 30 -9.24 9.28 1.48
N TYR A 31 -9.74 9.20 2.72
CA TYR A 31 -9.76 7.95 3.46
C TYR A 31 -11.09 7.72 4.16
N ARG A 32 -11.40 6.46 4.44
CA ARG A 32 -12.53 6.06 5.28
C ARG A 32 -12.11 5.07 6.35
N HIS A 33 -12.93 4.97 7.38
CA HIS A 33 -12.83 3.90 8.37
C HIS A 33 -13.67 2.70 7.91
N GLY A 34 -13.19 1.51 8.26
CA GLY A 34 -13.91 0.27 8.10
C GLY A 34 -13.65 -0.67 9.28
N VAL A 35 -14.17 -1.89 9.16
CA VAL A 35 -13.83 -2.99 10.06
C VAL A 35 -13.63 -4.23 9.21
N PHE A 36 -12.42 -4.77 9.25
CA PHE A 36 -12.13 -6.08 8.69
C PHE A 36 -12.74 -7.17 9.58
N LYS A 37 -13.42 -8.12 8.94
CA LYS A 37 -14.08 -9.23 9.62
C LYS A 37 -13.65 -10.54 8.96
N ASP A 38 -12.82 -11.31 9.66
CA ASP A 38 -12.44 -12.64 9.23
C ASP A 38 -12.29 -13.58 10.43
N GLY A 39 -12.76 -14.82 10.30
CA GLY A 39 -12.66 -15.86 11.34
C GLY A 39 -13.19 -15.46 12.73
N GLY A 40 -14.14 -14.51 12.81
CA GLY A 40 -14.67 -13.97 14.07
C GLY A 40 -13.84 -12.82 14.69
N ARG A 41 -12.69 -12.48 14.11
CA ARG A 41 -11.90 -11.30 14.47
C ARG A 41 -12.53 -10.05 13.85
N LYS A 42 -12.48 -8.94 14.59
CA LYS A 42 -12.91 -7.62 14.13
C LYS A 42 -11.76 -6.65 14.35
N VAL A 43 -11.13 -6.24 13.27
CA VAL A 43 -9.99 -5.33 13.31
C VAL A 43 -10.41 -4.01 12.67
N PRO A 44 -10.34 -2.88 13.38
CA PRO A 44 -10.55 -1.58 12.76
C PRO A 44 -9.57 -1.37 11.60
N MET A 45 -10.04 -0.71 10.55
CA MET A 45 -9.21 -0.43 9.39
C MET A 45 -9.38 1.00 8.89
N LEU A 46 -8.33 1.54 8.27
CA LEU A 46 -8.41 2.68 7.37
C LEU A 46 -8.15 2.21 5.95
N ALA A 47 -8.82 2.80 4.98
CA ALA A 47 -8.48 2.62 3.58
C ALA A 47 -8.45 3.99 2.89
N ALA A 48 -7.36 4.28 2.20
CA ALA A 48 -7.06 5.59 1.63
C ALA A 48 -6.59 5.48 0.18
N SER A 49 -6.99 6.45 -0.64
CA SER A 49 -6.35 6.75 -1.92
C SER A 49 -5.59 8.06 -1.81
N VAL A 50 -4.39 8.05 -2.39
CA VAL A 50 -3.46 9.18 -2.40
C VAL A 50 -3.01 9.38 -3.84
N SER A 51 -2.80 10.63 -4.26
CA SER A 51 -2.32 10.92 -5.61
C SER A 51 -0.94 10.29 -5.83
N ALA A 52 -0.68 9.80 -7.04
CA ALA A 52 0.49 9.00 -7.40
C ALA A 52 1.82 9.60 -6.92
N GLU A 53 1.99 10.91 -7.07
CA GLU A 53 3.20 11.64 -6.70
C GLU A 53 3.42 11.79 -5.18
N ARG A 54 2.42 11.45 -4.36
CA ARG A 54 2.48 11.51 -2.89
C ARG A 54 2.31 10.14 -2.26
N LEU A 55 1.86 9.14 -3.02
CA LEU A 55 1.44 7.84 -2.50
C LEU A 55 2.57 7.16 -1.72
N PHE A 56 3.79 7.20 -2.27
CA PHE A 56 4.96 6.64 -1.61
C PHE A 56 5.33 7.38 -0.32
N GLU A 57 5.42 8.72 -0.36
CA GLU A 57 5.74 9.53 0.81
C GLU A 57 4.73 9.35 1.96
N VAL A 58 3.43 9.33 1.65
CA VAL A 58 2.39 9.06 2.67
C VAL A 58 2.54 7.66 3.25
N PHE A 59 2.86 6.66 2.42
CA PHE A 59 3.12 5.31 2.90
C PHE A 59 4.34 5.27 3.82
N ALA A 60 5.46 5.89 3.44
CA ALA A 60 6.66 5.96 4.25
C ALA A 60 6.40 6.60 5.63
N ASP A 61 5.61 7.69 5.68
CA ASP A 61 5.24 8.34 6.94
C ASP A 61 4.28 7.49 7.79
N LEU A 62 3.37 6.71 7.17
CA LEU A 62 2.57 5.73 7.91
C LEU A 62 3.46 4.65 8.55
N LEU A 63 4.54 4.26 7.88
CA LEU A 63 5.52 3.34 8.47
C LEU A 63 6.26 3.94 9.66
N GLY A 64 6.37 5.27 9.74
CA GLY A 64 6.92 5.99 10.90
C GLY A 64 6.16 5.80 12.20
N VAL A 65 4.95 5.22 12.16
CA VAL A 65 4.17 4.84 13.34
C VAL A 65 4.69 3.54 13.98
N PHE A 66 5.37 2.67 13.22
CA PHE A 66 5.96 1.46 13.79
C PHE A 66 7.19 1.77 14.64
N GLU A 67 7.52 0.82 15.51
CA GLU A 67 8.64 0.91 16.45
C GLU A 67 9.69 -0.15 16.12
N ASP A 68 10.96 0.24 16.15
CA ASP A 68 12.18 -0.59 16.06
C ASP A 68 12.30 -1.39 14.75
N SER A 69 11.58 -2.49 14.66
CA SER A 69 11.63 -3.46 13.58
C SER A 69 10.26 -4.00 13.21
N VAL A 70 10.17 -4.45 11.96
CA VAL A 70 8.93 -4.88 11.33
C VAL A 70 9.16 -6.14 10.48
N ASP A 71 8.09 -6.90 10.29
CA ASP A 71 8.07 -8.00 9.35
C ASP A 71 7.47 -7.49 8.03
N VAL A 72 8.06 -7.86 6.90
CA VAL A 72 7.72 -7.30 5.59
C VAL A 72 7.41 -8.42 4.62
N TYR A 73 6.22 -8.35 4.02
CA TYR A 73 5.81 -9.21 2.92
C TYR A 73 5.82 -8.41 1.62
N LEU A 74 6.47 -8.94 0.60
CA LEU A 74 6.44 -8.41 -0.76
C LEU A 74 5.65 -9.39 -1.63
N GLN A 75 4.64 -8.90 -2.32
CA GLN A 75 3.66 -9.71 -3.05
C GLN A 75 3.62 -9.32 -4.52
N ARG A 76 3.59 -10.31 -5.42
CA ARG A 76 3.39 -10.08 -6.86
C ARG A 76 2.25 -10.91 -7.43
N HIS A 77 1.29 -10.25 -8.04
CA HIS A 77 0.08 -10.80 -8.66
C HIS A 77 0.16 -10.71 -10.20
N ALA A 78 1.03 -11.51 -10.82
CA ALA A 78 1.23 -11.52 -12.27
C ALA A 78 0.27 -12.51 -12.99
N GLY A 79 -1.02 -12.16 -13.08
CA GLY A 79 -2.01 -12.84 -13.94
C GLY A 79 -2.36 -14.29 -13.62
N GLY A 80 -1.86 -14.86 -12.51
CA GLY A 80 -2.21 -16.20 -12.02
C GLY A 80 -3.05 -16.18 -10.74
N ASP A 81 -3.64 -17.32 -10.38
CA ASP A 81 -4.52 -17.46 -9.20
C ASP A 81 -3.79 -17.28 -7.85
N LYS A 82 -2.46 -17.26 -7.84
CA LYS A 82 -1.64 -17.12 -6.61
C LYS A 82 -0.59 -16.05 -6.77
N ALA A 83 -0.49 -15.19 -5.76
CA ALA A 83 0.61 -14.26 -5.61
C ALA A 83 1.91 -15.00 -5.30
N ARG A 84 3.01 -14.53 -5.86
CA ARG A 84 4.34 -14.85 -5.35
C ARG A 84 4.59 -13.97 -4.12
N GLU A 85 4.89 -14.60 -3.00
CA GLU A 85 5.11 -13.89 -1.73
C GLU A 85 6.53 -14.13 -1.22
N MET A 86 7.20 -13.04 -0.85
CA MET A 86 8.51 -13.02 -0.20
C MET A 86 8.35 -12.40 1.19
N LEU A 87 9.05 -12.92 2.18
CA LEU A 87 9.03 -12.47 3.58
C LEU A 87 10.42 -12.12 4.06
N ARG A 88 10.52 -11.00 4.77
CA ARG A 88 11.66 -10.69 5.63
C ARG A 88 11.16 -10.29 7.02
N GLU A 89 11.56 -11.04 8.03
CA GLU A 89 11.23 -10.76 9.42
C GLU A 89 12.26 -9.83 10.06
N GLY A 90 11.82 -9.02 11.02
CA GLY A 90 12.68 -8.22 11.89
C GLY A 90 13.58 -7.20 11.18
N VAL A 91 13.10 -6.56 10.11
CA VAL A 91 13.82 -5.47 9.44
C VAL A 91 13.76 -4.23 10.29
N GLU A 92 14.91 -3.62 10.59
CA GLU A 92 14.95 -2.31 11.23
C GLU A 92 14.32 -1.25 10.33
N LEU A 93 13.43 -0.42 10.89
CA LEU A 93 12.64 0.53 10.10
C LEU A 93 13.48 1.47 9.21
N PRO A 94 14.63 2.03 9.65
CA PRO A 94 15.48 2.85 8.79
C PRO A 94 16.06 2.08 7.59
N VAL A 95 16.38 0.79 7.78
CA VAL A 95 16.87 -0.07 6.70
C VAL A 95 15.75 -0.34 5.71
N LEU A 96 14.53 -0.65 6.20
CA LEU A 96 13.38 -0.83 5.33
C LEU A 96 13.11 0.44 4.50
N LEU A 97 12.99 1.60 5.14
CA LEU A 97 12.74 2.87 4.45
C LEU A 97 13.80 3.14 3.39
N SER A 98 15.10 3.00 3.71
CA SER A 98 16.17 3.21 2.74
C SER A 98 16.05 2.33 1.49
N ASN A 99 15.62 1.07 1.64
CA ASN A 99 15.39 0.17 0.50
C ASN A 99 14.11 0.54 -0.26
N LEU A 100 13.04 0.93 0.45
CA LEU A 100 11.78 1.33 -0.16
C LEU A 100 11.93 2.54 -1.08
N TYR A 101 12.75 3.53 -0.72
CA TYR A 101 13.04 4.67 -1.60
C TYR A 101 13.70 4.24 -2.92
N GLY A 102 14.47 3.14 -2.93
CA GLY A 102 15.02 2.57 -4.16
C GLY A 102 13.99 1.81 -5.00
N ALA A 103 12.88 1.40 -4.40
CA ALA A 103 11.81 0.62 -5.03
C ALA A 103 10.51 1.42 -5.22
N GLU A 104 10.53 2.74 -5.06
CA GLU A 104 9.35 3.60 -5.18
C GLU A 104 8.62 3.39 -6.51
N GLU A 105 9.35 3.38 -7.64
CA GLU A 105 8.75 3.21 -8.96
C GLU A 105 8.02 1.87 -9.08
N LEU A 106 8.63 0.78 -8.59
CA LEU A 106 8.00 -0.54 -8.55
C LEU A 106 6.70 -0.49 -7.71
N LEU A 107 6.74 0.10 -6.53
CA LEU A 107 5.58 0.12 -5.63
C LEU A 107 4.45 1.02 -6.16
N VAL A 108 4.76 2.16 -6.77
CA VAL A 108 3.75 3.12 -7.25
C VAL A 108 3.20 2.74 -8.62
N ASP A 109 4.06 2.36 -9.56
CA ASP A 109 3.71 2.25 -10.98
C ASP A 109 3.40 0.81 -11.44
N ASP A 110 3.83 -0.24 -10.73
CA ASP A 110 3.57 -1.64 -11.13
C ASP A 110 2.29 -2.19 -10.49
N GLY A 111 1.22 -2.35 -11.27
CA GLY A 111 -0.06 -2.87 -10.83
C GLY A 111 -0.08 -4.31 -10.32
N ALA A 112 1.03 -5.05 -10.40
CA ALA A 112 1.12 -6.41 -9.89
C ALA A 112 1.84 -6.48 -8.54
N THR A 113 2.53 -5.42 -8.07
CA THR A 113 3.32 -5.48 -6.85
C THR A 113 2.62 -4.77 -5.69
N GLY A 114 2.55 -5.46 -4.55
CA GLY A 114 2.10 -4.94 -3.27
C GLY A 114 3.11 -5.23 -2.15
N LEU A 115 2.99 -4.51 -1.04
CA LEU A 115 3.85 -4.64 0.12
C LEU A 115 3.01 -4.55 1.39
N VAL A 116 3.24 -5.47 2.33
CA VAL A 116 2.60 -5.45 3.65
C VAL A 116 3.68 -5.36 4.72
N VAL A 117 3.58 -4.35 5.58
CA VAL A 117 4.46 -4.15 6.72
C VAL A 117 3.67 -4.43 7.99
N CYS A 118 4.15 -5.40 8.78
CA CYS A 118 3.53 -5.87 9.99
C CYS A 118 4.39 -5.51 11.21
N ALA A 119 3.76 -5.18 12.32
CA ALA A 119 4.47 -5.09 13.60
C ALA A 119 5.06 -6.46 13.95
N SER A 120 6.33 -6.50 14.36
CA SER A 120 7.01 -7.77 14.67
C SER A 120 6.34 -8.54 15.83
N GLN A 121 6.64 -9.85 15.87
CA GLN A 121 6.10 -10.81 16.83
C GLN A 121 6.03 -10.28 18.27
N GLY A 122 4.87 -10.46 18.91
CA GLY A 122 4.62 -10.05 20.30
C GLY A 122 4.06 -8.64 20.48
N LYS A 123 3.97 -7.82 19.42
CA LYS A 123 3.25 -6.54 19.42
C LYS A 123 1.77 -6.71 19.05
N GLN A 124 0.96 -5.69 19.31
CA GLN A 124 -0.46 -5.68 18.95
C GLN A 124 -0.63 -5.69 17.42
N MET A 125 -1.57 -6.49 16.90
CA MET A 125 -1.84 -6.63 15.46
C MET A 125 -1.99 -5.25 14.79
N THR A 126 -0.98 -4.91 13.99
CA THR A 126 -0.86 -3.66 13.25
C THR A 126 -0.21 -3.97 11.92
N GLU A 127 -0.87 -3.62 10.82
CA GLU A 127 -0.39 -3.85 9.47
C GLU A 127 -0.67 -2.62 8.61
N VAL A 128 0.31 -2.23 7.79
CA VAL A 128 0.16 -1.18 6.76
C VAL A 128 0.47 -1.81 5.41
N HIS A 129 -0.51 -1.75 4.52
CA HIS A 129 -0.50 -2.33 3.20
C HIS A 129 -0.34 -1.21 2.18
N PHE A 130 0.70 -1.30 1.37
CA PHE A 130 0.74 -0.70 0.04
C PHE A 130 0.17 -1.75 -0.92
N ASP A 131 -1.14 -1.70 -1.11
CA ASP A 131 -1.87 -2.72 -1.85
C ASP A 131 -1.55 -2.66 -3.35
N ASP A 132 -1.61 -3.79 -4.05
CA ASP A 132 -1.32 -3.87 -5.50
C ASP A 132 -2.31 -3.05 -6.35
N HIS A 133 -3.50 -2.75 -5.80
CA HIS A 133 -4.46 -1.80 -6.34
C HIS A 133 -4.11 -0.31 -6.07
N LYS A 134 -2.92 -0.04 -5.51
CA LYS A 134 -2.37 1.30 -5.25
C LYS A 134 -3.22 2.11 -4.26
N ALA A 135 -3.77 1.41 -3.29
CA ALA A 135 -4.42 1.97 -2.12
C ALA A 135 -3.55 1.72 -0.88
N LEU A 136 -3.68 2.60 0.12
CA LEU A 136 -3.09 2.39 1.43
C LEU A 136 -4.16 1.83 2.36
N ILE A 137 -3.92 0.64 2.89
CA ILE A 137 -4.82 -0.01 3.84
C ILE A 137 -4.09 -0.24 5.15
N VAL A 138 -4.71 0.12 6.25
CA VAL A 138 -4.10 -0.01 7.57
C VAL A 138 -5.06 -0.77 8.47
N TYR A 139 -4.56 -1.82 9.12
CA TYR A 139 -5.28 -2.59 10.12
C TYR A 139 -4.63 -2.34 11.47
N ALA A 140 -5.36 -1.78 12.43
CA ALA A 140 -4.86 -1.60 13.79
C ALA A 140 -6.02 -1.45 14.78
N TYR A 141 -5.82 -1.86 16.03
CA TYR A 141 -6.81 -1.59 17.09
C TYR A 141 -6.82 -0.12 17.51
N ASN A 142 -5.70 0.58 17.38
CA ASN A 142 -5.59 2.03 17.57
C ASN A 142 -5.24 2.69 16.23
N LEU A 143 -6.24 3.31 15.59
CA LEU A 143 -6.05 3.97 14.29
C LEU A 143 -5.56 5.42 14.44
N THR A 144 -5.61 6.00 15.66
CA THR A 144 -5.34 7.43 15.88
C THR A 144 -3.99 7.90 15.33
N PRO A 145 -2.86 7.23 15.56
CA PRO A 145 -1.57 7.69 15.04
C PRO A 145 -1.52 7.70 13.50
N PHE A 146 -2.18 6.74 12.85
CA PHE A 146 -2.26 6.68 11.40
C PHE A 146 -3.18 7.77 10.82
N MET A 147 -4.27 8.10 11.53
CA MET A 147 -5.12 9.24 11.17
C MET A 147 -4.34 10.56 11.24
N GLU A 148 -3.50 10.73 12.27
CA GLU A 148 -2.66 11.93 12.40
C GLU A 148 -1.70 12.10 11.22
N VAL A 149 -1.11 11.01 10.71
CA VAL A 149 -0.29 11.04 9.49
C VAL A 149 -1.12 11.47 8.28
N LEU A 150 -2.31 10.88 8.08
CA LEU A 150 -3.18 11.26 6.95
C LEU A 150 -3.63 12.73 7.04
N ASP A 151 -3.92 13.22 8.25
CA ASP A 151 -4.28 14.61 8.51
C ASP A 151 -3.11 15.57 8.24
N GLN A 152 -1.88 15.21 8.60
CA GLN A 152 -0.66 15.98 8.26
C GLN A 152 -0.46 16.09 6.74
N HIS A 153 -0.83 15.04 6.00
CA HIS A 153 -0.84 15.01 4.55
C HIS A 153 -2.10 15.61 3.93
N LEU A 154 -3.00 16.21 4.71
CA LEU A 154 -4.25 16.81 4.24
C LEU A 154 -5.14 15.84 3.45
N ILE A 155 -5.04 14.53 3.73
CA ILE A 155 -5.89 13.52 3.09
C ILE A 155 -7.25 13.55 3.80
N PRO A 156 -8.34 13.96 3.14
CA PRO A 156 -9.59 14.21 3.83
C PRO A 156 -10.28 12.90 4.23
N ARG A 157 -10.82 12.87 5.44
CA ARG A 157 -11.75 11.81 5.85
C ARG A 157 -13.08 11.99 5.11
N ASP A 158 -13.48 10.98 4.35
CA ASP A 158 -14.79 10.90 3.71
C ASP A 158 -15.40 9.52 4.03
N PRO A 159 -16.42 9.44 4.91
CA PRO A 159 -17.07 8.17 5.25
C PRO A 159 -17.64 7.41 4.04
N ASN A 160 -17.92 8.12 2.93
CA ASN A 160 -18.42 7.55 1.69
C ASN A 160 -17.34 7.46 0.60
N HIS A 161 -16.06 7.60 0.98
CA HIS A 161 -14.95 7.44 0.07
C HIS A 161 -15.02 6.06 -0.61
N ARG A 162 -14.83 6.00 -1.93
CA ARG A 162 -14.82 4.76 -2.71
C ARG A 162 -13.47 4.62 -3.39
N LEU A 163 -12.85 3.46 -3.24
CA LEU A 163 -11.58 3.13 -3.88
C LEU A 163 -11.83 2.49 -5.23
N VAL A 164 -10.88 2.63 -6.15
CA VAL A 164 -10.97 2.01 -7.48
C VAL A 164 -11.07 0.48 -7.39
N LEU A 165 -10.41 -0.13 -6.39
CA LEU A 165 -10.43 -1.57 -6.14
C LEU A 165 -11.81 -2.15 -5.77
N GLU A 166 -12.76 -1.30 -5.36
CA GLU A 166 -14.12 -1.73 -4.99
C GLU A 166 -15.05 -1.93 -6.19
N GLU A 167 -14.64 -1.50 -7.37
CA GLU A 167 -15.37 -1.71 -8.61
C GLU A 167 -14.47 -2.42 -9.63
N GLN A 168 -15.00 -2.69 -10.82
CA GLN A 168 -14.21 -3.26 -11.90
C GLN A 168 -13.01 -2.34 -12.21
N HIS A 169 -11.82 -2.91 -12.28
CA HIS A 169 -10.58 -2.19 -12.58
C HIS A 169 -9.61 -3.08 -13.37
N ILE A 170 -8.52 -2.48 -13.83
CA ILE A 170 -7.48 -3.12 -14.64
C ILE A 170 -6.14 -2.87 -13.96
N HIS A 171 -5.38 -3.93 -13.72
CA HIS A 171 -3.97 -3.85 -13.32
C HIS A 171 -3.09 -3.60 -14.53
N LEU A 172 -2.14 -2.69 -14.38
CA LEU A 172 -1.16 -2.37 -15.40
C LEU A 172 0.23 -2.69 -14.87
N GLU A 173 0.83 -3.74 -15.41
CA GLU A 173 2.17 -4.16 -15.04
C GLU A 173 3.24 -3.30 -15.73
N MET A 174 4.33 -3.05 -15.01
CA MET A 174 5.54 -2.48 -15.59
C MET A 174 6.22 -3.51 -16.50
N PRO A 175 6.83 -3.09 -17.63
CA PRO A 175 7.53 -4.00 -18.54
C PRO A 175 8.61 -4.86 -17.88
N ASP A 176 9.30 -4.34 -16.87
CA ASP A 176 10.38 -4.96 -16.12
C ASP A 176 10.01 -5.29 -14.67
N GLY A 177 8.70 -5.27 -14.34
CA GLY A 177 8.19 -5.44 -12.97
C GLY A 177 8.66 -6.73 -12.29
N GLU A 178 8.76 -7.85 -13.04
CA GLU A 178 9.28 -9.11 -12.51
C GLU A 178 10.76 -9.00 -12.08
N SER A 179 11.59 -8.36 -12.91
CA SER A 179 13.01 -8.18 -12.63
C SER A 179 13.23 -7.19 -11.48
N ALA A 180 12.45 -6.12 -11.43
CA ALA A 180 12.48 -5.16 -10.33
C ALA A 180 12.03 -5.79 -9.01
N PHE A 181 11.00 -6.64 -9.03
CA PHE A 181 10.56 -7.43 -7.87
C PHE A 181 11.68 -8.34 -7.36
N ASP A 182 12.32 -9.09 -8.27
CA ASP A 182 13.44 -9.98 -7.93
C ASP A 182 14.59 -9.19 -7.32
N GLN A 183 14.97 -8.07 -7.94
CA GLN A 183 16.03 -7.20 -7.44
C GLN A 183 15.72 -6.70 -6.02
N PHE A 184 14.54 -6.12 -5.80
CA PHE A 184 14.15 -5.58 -4.51
C PHE A 184 14.10 -6.67 -3.42
N SER A 185 13.57 -7.85 -3.76
CA SER A 185 13.54 -8.98 -2.84
C SER A 185 14.95 -9.46 -2.43
N ASN A 186 15.92 -9.40 -3.35
CA ASN A 186 17.31 -9.75 -3.07
C ASN A 186 18.01 -8.69 -2.21
N GLU A 187 17.78 -7.39 -2.50
CA GLU A 187 18.34 -6.27 -1.73
C GLU A 187 17.90 -6.32 -0.26
N LEU A 188 16.63 -6.63 0.00
CA LEU A 188 16.10 -6.86 1.35
C LEU A 188 16.42 -8.25 1.93
N SER A 189 17.08 -9.11 1.14
CA SER A 189 17.40 -10.50 1.53
C SER A 189 16.16 -11.25 2.05
N MET A 190 15.07 -11.15 1.29
CA MET A 190 13.79 -11.79 1.58
C MET A 190 13.81 -13.27 1.21
N LEU A 191 12.99 -14.07 1.88
CA LEU A 191 12.83 -15.50 1.64
C LEU A 191 11.44 -15.80 1.08
N PRO A 192 11.28 -16.78 0.17
CA PRO A 192 9.96 -17.19 -0.29
C PRO A 192 9.08 -17.67 0.87
N VAL A 193 7.81 -17.23 0.89
CA VAL A 193 6.84 -17.74 1.87
C VAL A 193 6.44 -19.17 1.46
N PRO A 194 6.59 -20.18 2.35
CA PRO A 194 6.18 -21.54 2.02
C PRO A 194 4.68 -21.62 1.73
N GLU A 195 4.25 -22.37 0.71
CA GLU A 195 2.83 -22.55 0.31
C GLU A 195 1.90 -23.08 1.43
N LYS A 196 2.43 -23.47 2.60
CA LYS A 196 1.70 -24.05 3.73
C LYS A 196 1.73 -23.20 5.00
N VAL A 197 1.37 -21.92 4.94
CA VAL A 197 0.99 -21.17 6.16
C VAL A 197 -0.09 -20.13 5.86
N ARG A 198 -1.27 -20.57 5.42
CA ARG A 198 -2.52 -19.83 5.67
C ARG A 198 -3.56 -20.84 6.13
N GLY A 199 -3.58 -21.08 7.44
CA GLY A 199 -4.63 -21.80 8.14
C GLY A 199 -5.51 -20.81 8.89
#